data_AF-A0A1A7Y0K3-F1
#
_entry.id   AF-A0A1A7Y0K3-F1
#
_cell.length_a   1.000
_cell.length_b   1.000
_cell.length_c   1.000
_cell.angle_alpha   90.00
_cell.angle_beta   90.00
_cell.angle_gamma   90.00
#
_symmetry.space_group_name_H-M   'P 1'
#
loop_
_entity.id
_entity.type
_entity.pdbx_description
1 polymer ?
#
loop_
_entity_poly.entity_id
_entity_poly.type
_entity_poly.pdbx_seq_one_letter_code
_entity_poly.pdbx_strand_id
1 'polypeptide(L)'
;MASSRRGGKRSGRGNRSAEQDRDVHLSKSMSYVLRHGARNMGLHMGTDGFLFVEDLLAHSQFCSYTLEDVKRVVATNDKQRFKLLSHPEDGRLQIRANQGHSVQ
;
A
#
# COMPACT_ATOMS: atom_id res chain seq x y z
N MET A 1 -36.19 13.97 -30.57
CA MET A 1 -36.38 12.51 -30.59
C MET A 1 -35.02 11.90 -30.95
N ALA A 2 -34.23 11.51 -29.95
CA ALA A 2 -34.15 10.16 -29.36
C ALA A 2 -33.08 9.30 -30.04
N SER A 3 -32.30 8.60 -29.19
CA SER A 3 -31.25 7.60 -29.47
C SER A 3 -29.83 8.18 -29.46
N SER A 4 -28.87 7.74 -28.64
CA SER A 4 -28.70 6.40 -28.09
C SER A 4 -28.01 6.41 -26.72
N ARG A 5 -28.64 5.75 -25.75
CA ARG A 5 -27.98 5.22 -24.56
C ARG A 5 -27.18 3.97 -24.98
N ARG A 6 -25.87 3.96 -24.77
CA ARG A 6 -25.04 2.74 -24.63
C ARG A 6 -24.08 3.04 -23.48
N GLY A 7 -24.32 2.58 -22.26
CA GLY A 7 -24.29 1.16 -21.95
C GLY A 7 -22.84 0.67 -21.90
N GLY A 8 -21.98 1.34 -21.11
CA GLY A 8 -20.63 0.88 -20.82
C GLY A 8 -20.69 -0.41 -20.02
N LYS A 9 -20.46 -1.52 -20.73
CA LYS A 9 -20.55 -2.89 -20.24
C LYS A 9 -19.60 -3.14 -19.07
N ARG A 10 -20.22 -3.64 -17.99
CA ARG A 10 -19.62 -4.32 -16.84
C ARG A 10 -18.50 -5.27 -17.32
N SER A 11 -17.27 -4.94 -17.00
CA SER A 11 -16.11 -5.81 -17.25
C SER A 11 -15.96 -6.82 -16.11
N GLY A 12 -16.16 -8.10 -16.45
CA GLY A 12 -15.37 -9.22 -15.93
C GLY A 12 -15.70 -9.73 -14.54
N ARG A 13 -16.74 -10.57 -14.45
CA ARG A 13 -16.92 -11.57 -13.38
C ARG A 13 -16.16 -12.84 -13.78
N GLY A 14 -15.23 -13.30 -12.95
CA GLY A 14 -14.57 -14.60 -13.09
C GLY A 14 -13.18 -14.67 -12.46
N ASN A 15 -13.12 -15.04 -11.17
CA ASN A 15 -11.95 -15.65 -10.53
C ASN A 15 -10.60 -14.91 -10.61
N ARG A 16 -10.54 -13.62 -10.26
CA ARG A 16 -9.27 -12.99 -9.86
C ARG A 16 -9.03 -13.33 -8.39
N SER A 17 -8.15 -14.31 -8.23
CA SER A 17 -7.68 -15.00 -7.02
C SER A 17 -7.75 -14.14 -5.76
N ALA A 18 -8.23 -14.71 -4.64
CA ALA A 18 -8.27 -14.05 -3.33
C ALA A 18 -6.97 -13.33 -2.93
N GLU A 19 -5.83 -13.77 -3.48
CA GLU A 19 -4.53 -13.11 -3.36
C GLU A 19 -4.51 -11.67 -3.92
N GLN A 20 -5.12 -11.40 -5.07
CA GLN A 20 -5.22 -10.02 -5.60
C GLN A 20 -6.08 -9.13 -4.71
N ASP A 21 -7.14 -9.68 -4.11
CA ASP A 21 -7.97 -8.93 -3.16
C ASP A 21 -7.20 -8.62 -1.87
N ARG A 22 -6.40 -9.58 -1.40
CA ARG A 22 -5.48 -9.43 -0.28
C ARG A 22 -4.40 -8.36 -0.54
N ASP A 23 -3.81 -8.35 -1.73
CA ASP A 23 -2.84 -7.34 -2.16
C ASP A 23 -3.47 -5.94 -2.24
N VAL A 24 -4.70 -5.84 -2.74
CA VAL A 24 -5.45 -4.59 -2.79
C VAL A 24 -5.77 -4.09 -1.38
N HIS A 25 -6.14 -4.98 -0.45
CA HIS A 25 -6.35 -4.63 0.96
C HIS A 25 -5.05 -4.14 1.61
N LEU A 26 -3.95 -4.87 1.44
CA LEU A 26 -2.64 -4.47 1.95
C LEU A 26 -2.22 -3.10 1.40
N SER A 27 -2.36 -2.87 0.10
CA SER A 27 -2.07 -1.59 -0.56
C SER A 27 -2.89 -0.42 0.02
N LYS A 28 -4.18 -0.64 0.28
CA LYS A 28 -5.05 0.38 0.90
C LYS A 28 -4.61 0.69 2.34
N SER A 29 -4.38 -0.35 3.14
CA SER A 29 -3.94 -0.21 4.53
C SER A 29 -2.59 0.51 4.61
N MET A 30 -1.62 0.12 3.79
CA MET A 30 -0.33 0.80 3.69
C MET A 30 -0.48 2.27 3.29
N SER A 31 -1.33 2.58 2.31
CA SER A 31 -1.59 3.97 1.92
C SER A 31 -2.14 4.80 3.08
N TYR A 32 -3.04 4.23 3.88
CA TYR A 32 -3.61 4.90 5.04
C TYR A 32 -2.56 5.12 6.14
N VAL A 33 -1.81 4.07 6.50
CA VAL A 33 -0.78 4.14 7.54
C VAL A 33 0.31 5.14 7.17
N LEU A 34 0.84 5.06 5.95
CA LEU A 34 1.94 5.90 5.51
C LEU A 34 1.57 7.38 5.34
N ARG A 35 0.28 7.72 5.26
CA ARG A 35 -0.18 9.12 5.08
C ARG A 35 -0.80 9.74 6.33
N HIS A 36 -1.49 8.93 7.13
CA HIS A 36 -2.32 9.41 8.24
C HIS A 36 -2.19 8.54 9.50
N GLY A 37 -2.06 7.22 9.32
CA GLY A 37 -2.26 6.25 10.40
C GLY A 37 -1.01 5.94 11.24
N ALA A 38 0.20 6.18 10.76
CA ALA A 38 1.43 5.74 11.43
C ALA A 38 1.52 6.21 12.88
N ARG A 39 1.32 7.52 13.12
CA ARG A 39 1.33 8.10 14.47
C ARG A 39 0.21 7.55 15.36
N ASN A 40 -0.97 7.27 14.79
CA ASN A 40 -2.11 6.74 15.53
C ASN A 40 -1.95 5.25 15.90
N MET A 41 -1.14 4.52 15.13
CA MET A 41 -0.77 3.13 15.37
C MET A 41 0.47 2.97 16.25
N GLY A 42 1.04 4.07 16.75
CA GLY A 42 2.29 4.05 17.51
C GLY A 42 3.50 3.62 16.68
N LEU A 43 3.39 3.68 15.34
CA LEU A 43 4.51 3.34 14.45
C LEU A 43 5.42 4.55 14.29
N HIS A 44 6.71 4.33 14.47
CA HIS A 44 7.72 5.34 14.24
C HIS A 44 7.96 5.51 12.74
N MET A 45 7.49 6.64 12.23
CA MET A 45 7.83 7.11 10.89
C MET A 45 8.99 8.11 11.01
N GLY A 46 10.05 7.87 10.26
CA GLY A 46 11.18 8.78 10.16
C GLY A 46 10.79 10.12 9.54
N THR A 47 11.66 11.12 9.69
CA THR A 47 11.48 12.49 9.20
C THR A 47 11.22 12.57 7.70
N ASP A 48 11.78 11.64 6.93
CA ASP A 48 11.65 11.53 5.48
C ASP A 48 10.38 10.78 5.02
N GLY A 49 9.50 10.42 5.96
CA GLY A 49 8.26 9.67 5.71
C GLY A 49 8.46 8.16 5.54
N PHE A 50 9.66 7.66 5.86
CA PHE A 50 9.97 6.23 5.81
C PHE A 50 9.58 5.52 7.11
N LEU A 51 9.14 4.29 6.97
CA LEU A 51 8.74 3.42 8.07
C LEU A 51 9.31 2.03 7.83
N PHE A 52 9.89 1.40 8.84
CA PHE A 52 10.47 0.06 8.69
C PHE A 52 9.38 -0.96 8.40
N VAL A 53 9.62 -1.82 7.41
CA VAL A 53 8.65 -2.86 7.03
C VAL A 53 8.42 -3.84 8.18
N GLU A 54 9.46 -4.11 8.97
CA GLU A 54 9.33 -4.98 10.14
C GLU A 54 8.41 -4.39 11.21
N ASP A 55 8.53 -3.10 11.51
CA ASP A 55 7.63 -2.41 12.45
C ASP A 55 6.18 -2.40 11.92
N LEU A 56 6.01 -2.23 10.61
CA LEU A 56 4.71 -2.35 9.97
C LEU A 56 4.13 -3.76 10.19
N LEU A 57 4.88 -4.81 9.85
CA LEU A 57 4.44 -6.21 9.94
C LEU A 57 4.27 -6.69 11.39
N ALA A 58 4.98 -6.09 12.35
CA ALA A 58 4.80 -6.38 13.77
C ALA A 58 3.43 -5.90 14.30
N HIS A 59 2.79 -4.94 13.62
CA HIS A 59 1.49 -4.43 14.03
C HIS A 59 0.37 -5.44 13.74
N SER A 60 -0.61 -5.55 14.65
CA SER A 60 -1.72 -6.53 14.57
C SER A 60 -2.54 -6.46 13.28
N GLN A 61 -2.64 -5.28 12.67
CA GLN A 61 -3.31 -5.10 11.38
C GLN A 61 -2.55 -5.73 10.20
N PHE A 62 -1.22 -5.87 10.32
CA PHE A 62 -0.35 -6.36 9.24
C PHE A 62 0.32 -7.68 9.56
N CYS A 63 0.19 -8.21 10.78
CA CYS A 63 0.85 -9.45 11.22
C CYS A 63 0.49 -10.69 10.39
N SER A 64 -0.63 -10.65 9.65
CA SER A 64 -1.00 -11.73 8.73
C SER A 64 -0.19 -11.70 7.43
N TYR A 65 0.37 -10.56 7.05
CA TYR A 65 1.12 -10.38 5.80
C TYR A 65 2.61 -10.63 6.01
N THR A 66 3.29 -10.94 4.91
CA THR A 66 4.72 -11.18 4.89
C THR A 66 5.46 -10.06 4.18
N LEU A 67 6.78 -10.02 4.36
CA LEU A 67 7.64 -9.12 3.59
C LEU A 67 7.49 -9.31 2.08
N GLU A 68 7.30 -10.55 1.63
CA GLU A 68 7.10 -10.88 0.22
C GLU A 68 5.79 -10.30 -0.31
N ASP A 69 4.72 -10.28 0.50
CA ASP A 69 3.45 -9.62 0.14
C ASP A 69 3.64 -8.11 -0.03
N VAL A 70 4.40 -7.48 0.88
CA VAL A 70 4.72 -6.04 0.77
C VAL A 70 5.51 -5.77 -0.50
N LYS A 71 6.56 -6.54 -0.78
CA LYS A 71 7.35 -6.40 -2.01
C LYS A 71 6.49 -6.59 -3.26
N ARG A 72 5.61 -7.59 -3.25
CA ARG A 72 4.67 -7.88 -4.34
C ARG A 72 3.72 -6.71 -4.58
N VAL A 73 3.12 -6.17 -3.53
CA VAL A 73 2.24 -4.99 -3.61
C VAL A 73 2.99 -3.76 -4.12
N VAL A 74 4.23 -3.56 -3.71
CA VAL A 74 5.07 -2.45 -4.20
C VAL A 74 5.41 -2.65 -5.68
N ALA A 75 5.82 -3.86 -6.07
CA ALA A 75 6.19 -4.20 -7.44
C ALA A 75 5.01 -4.17 -8.42
N THR A 76 3.82 -4.57 -7.96
CA THR A 76 2.57 -4.53 -8.76
C THR A 76 1.89 -3.17 -8.74
N ASN A 77 2.42 -2.19 -7.99
CA ASN A 77 1.84 -0.86 -7.92
C ASN A 77 2.22 -0.02 -9.16
N ASP A 78 1.39 -0.13 -10.20
CA ASP A 78 1.54 0.61 -11.46
C ASP A 78 1.65 2.13 -11.28
N LYS A 79 1.09 2.66 -10.19
CA LYS A 79 1.05 4.09 -9.86
C LYS A 79 2.26 4.58 -9.06
N GLN A 80 3.28 3.73 -8.85
CA GLN A 80 4.45 4.02 -8.01
C GLN A 80 4.07 4.68 -6.67
N ARG A 81 3.00 4.20 -6.02
CA ARG A 81 2.49 4.83 -4.79
C ARG A 81 3.43 4.66 -3.60
N PHE A 82 4.27 3.64 -3.65
CA PHE A 82 5.17 3.27 -2.58
C PHE A 82 6.60 3.25 -3.08
N LYS A 83 7.53 3.54 -2.17
CA LYS A 83 8.95 3.38 -2.40
C LYS A 83 9.52 2.51 -1.29
N LEU A 84 10.14 1.41 -1.68
CA LEU A 84 10.83 0.47 -0.80
C LEU A 84 12.34 0.67 -0.98
N LEU A 85 13.08 0.86 0.11
CA LEU A 85 14.52 1.05 0.13
C LEU A 85 15.15 0.33 1.33
N SER A 86 16.42 -0.02 1.22
CA SER A 86 17.22 -0.47 2.37
C SER A 86 17.78 0.73 3.13
N HIS A 87 17.71 0.70 4.45
CA HIS A 87 18.33 1.69 5.33
C HIS A 87 19.86 1.63 5.12
N PRO A 88 20.55 2.76 4.86
CA PRO A 88 21.98 2.76 4.54
C PRO A 88 22.88 2.28 5.68
N GLU A 89 22.47 2.52 6.93
CA GLU A 89 23.26 2.12 8.11
C GLU A 89 23.03 0.68 8.56
N ASP A 90 21.77 0.23 8.56
CA ASP A 90 21.38 -1.06 9.18
C ASP A 90 20.97 -2.13 8.15
N GLY A 91 20.81 -1.75 6.87
CA GLY A 91 20.36 -2.65 5.79
C GLY A 91 18.87 -3.02 5.84
N ARG A 92 18.14 -2.63 6.89
CA ARG A 92 16.71 -2.91 7.10
C ARG A 92 15.82 -2.28 6.03
N LEU A 93 14.78 -2.99 5.62
CA LEU A 93 13.85 -2.49 4.61
C LEU A 93 12.90 -1.45 5.19
N GLN A 94 12.80 -0.32 4.48
CA GLN A 94 11.91 0.78 4.79
C GLN A 94 11.00 1.08 3.62
N ILE A 95 9.78 1.48 3.94
CA ILE A 95 8.76 1.83 2.99
C ILE A 95 8.21 3.23 3.27
N ARG A 96 7.93 3.98 2.20
CA ARG A 96 7.20 5.25 2.27
C ARG A 96 6.15 5.38 1.19
N ALA A 97 5.21 6.30 1.39
CA ALA A 97 4.32 6.75 0.32
C ALA A 97 4.99 7.86 -0.52
N ASN A 98 4.87 7.80 -1.84
CA ASN A 98 5.48 8.78 -2.76
C ASN A 98 4.67 10.07 -2.94
N GLN A 99 3.38 10.02 -2.61
CA GLN A 99 2.43 11.13 -2.70
C GLN A 99 1.61 11.09 -1.42
N GLY A 100 1.09 12.21 -0.92
CA GLY A 100 0.09 12.19 0.16
C GLY A 100 0.35 13.00 1.42
N HIS A 101 1.46 13.70 1.53
CA HIS A 101 1.50 14.85 2.42
C HIS A 101 0.80 15.96 1.67
N SER A 102 -0.53 16.02 1.78
CA SER A 102 -1.27 17.23 1.43
C SER A 102 -0.70 18.31 2.33
N VAL A 103 0.17 19.13 1.74
CA VAL A 103 0.62 20.39 2.31
C VAL A 103 -0.64 21.23 2.44
N GLN A 104 -1.05 21.49 3.67
CA GLN A 104 -1.93 22.61 3.97
C GLN A 104 -1.14 23.58 4.82
#